data_AF-A0A6V7LXH6-F1
#
_entry.id   AF-A0A6V7LXH6-F1
#
_cell.length_a   1.000
_cell.length_b   1.000
_cell.length_c   1.000
_cell.angle_alpha   90.00
_cell.angle_beta   90.00
_cell.angle_gamma   90.00
#
_symmetry.space_group_name_H-M   'P 1'
#
loop_
_entity.id
_entity.type
_entity.pdbx_description
1 polymer ?
#
loop_
_entity_poly.entity_id
_entity_poly.type
_entity_poly.pdbx_seq_one_letter_code
_entity_poly.pdbx_strand_id
1 'polypeptide(L)'
;SNTMINLVPVLSEPELPKIVSTEQQNIISIQFRQHIQLMTQHFAMTYMHPELHSHSKTCKDNLNSITILCNGEHSAFNVLNLPDALSLVHEWEEKLQDNKFRQEYTNYWDFELSEAQHKSEMKLQHVPTFHPELVKVFAESRALIYPELLPQGPFRSELQITPKGPYL
;
A
#
# COMPACT_ATOMS: atom_id res chain seq x y z
N SER A 1 74.02 9.01 -13.12
CA SER A 1 73.07 8.17 -12.37
C SER A 1 71.70 8.81 -12.43
N ASN A 2 70.86 8.19 -13.27
CA ASN A 2 69.42 8.32 -13.42
C ASN A 2 68.72 7.88 -12.10
N THR A 3 67.53 8.28 -11.65
CA THR A 3 66.40 9.04 -12.21
C THR A 3 65.57 9.52 -11.01
N MET A 4 64.89 10.65 -11.15
CA MET A 4 63.84 11.14 -10.25
C MET A 4 62.96 10.02 -9.70
N ILE A 5 62.98 9.83 -8.38
CA ILE A 5 61.98 9.03 -7.67
C ILE A 5 60.69 9.84 -7.72
N ASN A 6 59.81 9.40 -8.62
CA ASN A 6 58.47 9.93 -8.81
C ASN A 6 57.75 10.09 -7.46
N LEU A 7 57.49 11.34 -7.10
CA LEU A 7 56.35 11.73 -6.27
C LEU A 7 55.08 11.41 -7.07
N VAL A 8 54.66 10.15 -7.06
CA VAL A 8 53.29 9.82 -7.48
C VAL A 8 52.40 10.27 -6.32
N PRO A 9 51.52 11.27 -6.49
CA PRO A 9 50.47 11.50 -5.53
C PRO A 9 49.66 10.20 -5.51
N VAL A 10 49.48 9.59 -4.34
CA VAL A 10 48.43 8.59 -4.15
C VAL A 10 47.16 9.28 -4.61
N LEU A 11 46.74 8.98 -5.84
CA LEU A 11 45.46 9.40 -6.38
C LEU A 11 44.46 8.69 -5.49
N SER A 12 43.94 9.42 -4.50
CA SER A 12 42.71 9.05 -3.81
C SER A 12 41.73 8.62 -4.89
N GLU A 13 41.24 7.39 -4.81
CA GLU A 13 40.21 6.91 -5.72
C GLU A 13 39.16 8.02 -5.88
N PRO A 14 38.74 8.35 -7.11
CA PRO A 14 37.70 9.34 -7.28
C PRO A 14 36.49 8.84 -6.49
N GLU A 15 36.14 9.54 -5.41
CA GLU A 15 34.90 9.27 -4.68
C GLU A 15 33.80 9.33 -5.73
N LEU A 16 33.23 8.16 -6.04
CA LEU A 16 32.07 8.07 -6.93
C LEU A 16 31.08 9.12 -6.45
N PRO A 17 30.59 10.02 -7.32
CA PRO A 17 29.67 11.06 -6.89
C PRO A 17 28.56 10.39 -6.09
N LYS A 18 28.25 10.90 -4.91
CA LYS A 18 27.09 10.44 -4.15
C LYS A 18 25.87 10.82 -5.01
N ILE A 19 25.43 9.90 -5.88
CA ILE A 19 24.39 10.14 -6.92
C ILE A 19 23.09 10.64 -6.26
N VAL A 20 22.90 10.34 -4.97
CA VAL A 20 21.75 10.75 -4.17
C VAL A 20 22.24 11.26 -2.81
N SER A 21 21.80 12.46 -2.40
CA SER A 21 22.10 13.03 -1.09
C SER A 21 21.41 12.26 0.03
N THR A 22 21.89 12.39 1.27
CA THR A 22 21.26 11.73 2.44
C THR A 22 19.81 12.20 2.65
N GLU A 23 19.52 13.48 2.38
CA GLU A 23 18.16 14.00 2.42
C GLU A 23 17.27 13.33 1.38
N GLN A 24 17.75 13.19 0.14
CA GLN A 24 17.02 12.50 -0.91
C GLN A 24 16.79 11.02 -0.58
N GLN A 25 17.77 10.33 0.01
CA GLN A 25 17.62 8.95 0.49
C GLN A 25 16.52 8.84 1.55
N ASN A 26 16.46 9.78 2.49
CA ASN A 26 15.43 9.82 3.52
C ASN A 26 14.04 10.04 2.91
N ILE A 27 13.91 10.97 1.97
CA ILE A 27 12.65 11.23 1.26
C ILE A 27 12.19 9.97 0.52
N ILE A 28 13.09 9.31 -0.22
CA ILE A 28 12.78 8.06 -0.92
C ILE A 28 12.31 6.98 0.06
N SER A 29 12.99 6.83 1.20
CA SER A 29 12.62 5.88 2.24
C SER A 29 11.22 6.15 2.81
N ILE A 30 10.87 7.41 3.05
CA ILE A 30 9.52 7.83 3.48
C ILE A 30 8.48 7.47 2.41
N GLN A 31 8.72 7.91 1.17
CA GLN A 31 7.80 7.65 0.04
C GLN A 31 7.56 6.15 -0.13
N PHE A 32 8.59 5.34 0.04
CA PHE A 32 8.44 3.91 -0.16
C PHE A 32 7.66 3.24 0.96
N ARG A 33 7.85 3.65 2.23
CA ARG A 33 7.01 3.21 3.35
C ARG A 33 5.53 3.58 3.13
N GLN A 34 5.27 4.80 2.66
CA GLN A 34 3.92 5.26 2.33
C GLN A 34 3.32 4.40 1.21
N HIS A 35 4.10 4.10 0.16
CA HIS A 35 3.64 3.27 -0.94
C HIS A 35 3.28 1.85 -0.50
N ILE A 36 4.09 1.22 0.37
CA ILE A 36 3.77 -0.07 0.96
C ILE A 36 2.46 -0.02 1.72
N GLN A 37 2.28 0.97 2.60
CA GLN A 37 1.04 1.14 3.34
C GLN A 37 -0.18 1.28 2.40
N LEU A 38 -0.07 2.12 1.36
CA LEU A 38 -1.14 2.33 0.39
C LEU A 38 -1.49 1.05 -0.37
N MET A 39 -0.51 0.23 -0.73
CA MET A 39 -0.76 -1.07 -1.36
C MET A 39 -1.42 -2.06 -0.39
N THR A 40 -0.97 -2.11 0.86
CA THR A 40 -1.52 -3.00 1.89
C THR A 40 -2.98 -2.65 2.23
N GLN A 41 -3.29 -1.37 2.44
CA GLN A 41 -4.68 -0.96 2.69
C GLN A 41 -5.58 -1.21 1.46
N HIS A 42 -5.05 -0.98 0.25
CA HIS A 42 -5.79 -1.26 -0.98
C HIS A 42 -6.08 -2.75 -1.13
N PHE A 43 -5.09 -3.61 -0.85
CA PHE A 43 -5.28 -5.06 -0.79
C PHE A 43 -6.42 -5.42 0.17
N ALA A 44 -6.33 -4.98 1.43
CA ALA A 44 -7.29 -5.35 2.47
C ALA A 44 -8.73 -4.92 2.13
N MET A 45 -8.90 -3.72 1.56
CA MET A 45 -10.21 -3.21 1.13
C MET A 45 -10.79 -3.95 -0.07
N THR A 46 -9.95 -4.45 -0.98
CA THR A 46 -10.42 -5.01 -2.26
C THR A 46 -10.44 -6.52 -2.27
N TYR A 47 -9.68 -7.21 -1.42
CA TYR A 47 -9.63 -8.67 -1.38
C TYR A 47 -11.00 -9.25 -0.98
N MET A 48 -11.52 -10.17 -1.80
CA MET A 48 -12.88 -10.73 -1.72
C MET A 48 -14.03 -9.70 -1.84
N HIS A 49 -13.76 -8.47 -2.26
CA HIS A 49 -14.81 -7.51 -2.60
C HIS A 49 -15.51 -7.93 -3.91
N PRO A 50 -16.86 -7.90 -4.00
CA PRO A 50 -17.61 -8.40 -5.16
C PRO A 50 -17.17 -7.79 -6.50
N GLU A 51 -16.91 -6.48 -6.51
CA GLU A 51 -16.54 -5.74 -7.73
C GLU A 51 -15.03 -5.53 -7.91
N LEU A 52 -14.26 -5.55 -6.81
CA LEU A 52 -12.90 -4.99 -6.79
C LEU A 52 -11.81 -6.03 -6.53
N HIS A 53 -12.18 -7.31 -6.36
CA HIS A 53 -11.24 -8.37 -6.00
C HIS A 53 -10.02 -8.46 -6.92
N SER A 54 -10.19 -8.22 -8.21
CA SER A 54 -9.10 -8.23 -9.19
C SER A 54 -7.94 -7.28 -8.81
N HIS A 55 -8.23 -6.13 -8.20
CA HIS A 55 -7.22 -5.13 -7.82
C HIS A 55 -6.32 -5.60 -6.67
N SER A 56 -6.85 -6.43 -5.76
CA SER A 56 -6.09 -6.97 -4.64
C SER A 56 -4.88 -7.79 -5.11
N LYS A 57 -5.03 -8.54 -6.21
CA LYS A 57 -3.96 -9.40 -6.72
C LYS A 57 -2.72 -8.60 -7.10
N THR A 58 -2.89 -7.48 -7.79
CA THR A 58 -1.78 -6.60 -8.18
C THR A 58 -1.04 -6.05 -6.97
N CYS A 59 -1.75 -5.64 -5.91
CA CYS A 59 -1.11 -5.16 -4.69
C CYS A 59 -0.26 -6.26 -4.02
N LYS A 60 -0.77 -7.48 -3.93
CA LYS A 60 -0.04 -8.62 -3.37
C LYS A 60 1.19 -8.96 -4.20
N ASP A 61 1.05 -9.03 -5.52
CA ASP A 61 2.15 -9.33 -6.44
C ASP A 61 3.27 -8.27 -6.34
N ASN A 62 2.91 -6.99 -6.26
CA ASN A 62 3.86 -5.91 -6.07
C ASN A 62 4.60 -6.01 -4.72
N LEU A 63 3.88 -6.25 -3.62
CA LEU A 63 4.49 -6.43 -2.29
C LEU A 63 5.49 -7.59 -2.27
N ASN A 64 5.14 -8.73 -2.86
CA ASN A 64 6.05 -9.86 -2.99
C ASN A 64 7.25 -9.56 -3.89
N SER A 65 7.05 -8.77 -4.95
CA SER A 65 8.15 -8.38 -5.85
C SER A 65 9.17 -7.50 -5.13
N ILE A 66 8.75 -6.65 -4.21
CA ILE A 66 9.67 -5.85 -3.38
C ILE A 66 10.55 -6.76 -2.52
N THR A 67 10.00 -7.85 -1.96
CA THR A 67 10.79 -8.85 -1.21
C THR A 67 11.91 -9.45 -2.05
N ILE A 68 11.66 -9.69 -3.34
CA ILE A 68 12.67 -10.21 -4.28
C ILE A 68 13.75 -9.16 -4.56
N LEU A 69 13.38 -7.87 -4.58
CA LEU A 69 14.29 -6.75 -4.79
C LEU A 69 15.10 -6.36 -3.54
N CYS A 70 14.74 -6.89 -2.36
CA CYS A 70 15.52 -6.74 -1.13
C CYS A 70 16.85 -7.50 -1.23
N ASN A 71 17.86 -6.88 -1.84
CA ASN A 71 19.18 -7.46 -2.01
C ASN A 71 20.24 -6.82 -1.10
N GLY A 72 20.59 -7.51 -0.01
CA GLY A 72 21.64 -7.09 0.93
C GLY A 72 21.19 -6.02 1.92
N GLU A 73 22.03 -5.75 2.93
CA GLU A 73 21.73 -4.91 4.10
C GLU A 73 21.45 -3.43 3.75
N HIS A 74 22.05 -2.92 2.68
CA HIS A 74 21.92 -1.52 2.27
C HIS A 74 20.97 -1.31 1.08
N SER A 75 20.12 -2.28 0.76
CA SER A 75 19.13 -2.12 -0.30
C SER A 75 18.13 -1.02 0.04
N ALA A 76 17.83 -0.15 -0.93
CA ALA A 76 16.72 0.80 -0.85
C ALA A 76 15.36 0.11 -0.70
N PHE A 77 15.29 -1.19 -1.01
CA PHE A 77 14.11 -2.04 -0.86
C PHE A 77 13.94 -2.64 0.54
N ASN A 78 14.89 -2.44 1.45
CA ASN A 78 14.75 -2.82 2.87
C ASN A 78 13.81 -1.86 3.59
N VAL A 79 12.53 -1.89 3.22
CA VAL A 79 11.51 -0.99 3.76
C VAL A 79 11.00 -1.51 5.09
N LEU A 80 11.01 -0.64 6.10
CA LEU A 80 10.70 -0.97 7.49
C LEU A 80 9.35 -1.70 7.67
N ASN A 81 8.31 -1.27 6.97
CA ASN A 81 6.95 -1.80 7.13
C ASN A 81 6.61 -2.94 6.16
N LEU A 82 7.54 -3.38 5.30
CA LEU A 82 7.30 -4.48 4.36
C LEU A 82 6.98 -5.82 5.07
N PRO A 83 7.69 -6.24 6.13
CA PRO A 83 7.40 -7.51 6.78
C PRO A 83 5.99 -7.54 7.39
N ASP A 84 5.60 -6.48 8.13
CA ASP A 84 4.26 -6.37 8.70
C ASP A 84 3.18 -6.28 7.61
N ALA A 85 3.48 -5.64 6.47
CA ALA A 85 2.57 -5.59 5.33
C ALA A 85 2.28 -6.98 4.74
N LEU A 86 3.31 -7.81 4.58
CA LEU A 86 3.17 -9.18 4.09
C LEU A 86 2.42 -10.06 5.10
N SER A 87 2.70 -9.90 6.40
CA SER A 87 1.96 -10.58 7.47
C SER A 87 0.47 -10.21 7.43
N LEU A 88 0.12 -8.92 7.32
CA LEU A 88 -1.27 -8.49 7.22
C LEU A 88 -1.97 -9.11 6.00
N VAL A 89 -1.33 -9.09 4.84
CA VAL A 89 -1.87 -9.70 3.62
C VAL A 89 -2.18 -11.18 3.87
N HIS A 90 -1.23 -11.92 4.42
CA HIS A 90 -1.40 -13.34 4.72
C HIS A 90 -2.51 -13.60 5.74
N GLU A 91 -2.50 -12.91 6.88
CA GLU A 91 -3.49 -13.05 7.95
C GLU A 91 -4.91 -12.71 7.44
N TRP A 92 -5.04 -11.71 6.58
CA TRP A 92 -6.32 -11.35 5.99
C TRP A 92 -6.83 -12.41 5.01
N GLU A 93 -5.95 -12.97 4.17
CA GLU A 93 -6.28 -14.10 3.31
C GLU A 93 -6.73 -15.31 4.11
N GLU A 94 -5.99 -15.68 5.16
CA GLU A 94 -6.31 -16.79 6.05
C GLU A 94 -7.64 -16.59 6.77
N LYS A 95 -7.89 -15.39 7.29
CA LYS A 95 -9.16 -15.06 7.95
C LYS A 95 -10.34 -15.24 6.99
N LEU A 96 -10.18 -14.81 5.74
CA LEU A 96 -11.20 -14.99 4.70
C LEU A 96 -11.24 -16.43 4.13
N GLN A 97 -10.31 -17.32 4.51
CA GLN A 97 -10.50 -18.74 4.24
C GLN A 97 -11.60 -19.37 5.09
N ASP A 98 -11.88 -18.84 6.29
CA ASP A 98 -12.98 -19.30 7.12
C ASP A 98 -14.32 -19.07 6.41
N ASN A 99 -15.07 -20.14 6.15
CA ASN A 99 -16.30 -20.07 5.35
C ASN A 99 -17.37 -19.18 6.00
N LYS A 100 -17.45 -19.18 7.34
CA LYS A 100 -18.45 -18.40 8.07
C LYS A 100 -18.13 -16.91 7.94
N PHE A 101 -16.89 -16.52 8.25
CA PHE A 101 -16.44 -15.15 8.12
C PHE A 101 -16.51 -14.66 6.68
N ARG A 102 -16.09 -15.48 5.71
CA ARG A 102 -16.17 -15.15 4.29
C ARG A 102 -17.60 -14.83 3.87
N GLN A 103 -18.56 -15.67 4.27
CA GLN A 103 -19.97 -15.45 3.95
C GLN A 103 -20.51 -14.18 4.61
N GLU A 104 -20.18 -13.93 5.88
CA GLU A 104 -20.51 -12.69 6.58
C GLU A 104 -19.96 -11.46 5.85
N TYR A 105 -18.69 -11.50 5.47
CA TYR A 105 -17.99 -10.42 4.79
C TYR A 105 -18.56 -10.15 3.40
N THR A 106 -18.85 -11.18 2.60
CA THR A 106 -19.50 -11.03 1.30
C THR A 106 -20.91 -10.46 1.44
N ASN A 107 -21.72 -10.98 2.36
CA ASN A 107 -23.08 -10.48 2.61
C ASN A 107 -23.08 -9.00 3.03
N TYR A 108 -22.09 -8.58 3.81
CA TYR A 108 -21.92 -7.17 4.19
C TYR A 108 -21.72 -6.29 2.96
N TRP A 109 -20.81 -6.67 2.05
CA TRP A 109 -20.56 -5.89 0.85
C TRP A 109 -21.72 -5.91 -0.13
N ASP A 110 -22.40 -7.06 -0.28
CA ASP A 110 -23.61 -7.15 -1.11
C ASP A 110 -24.71 -6.22 -0.60
N PHE A 111 -24.88 -6.14 0.73
CA PHE A 111 -25.81 -5.20 1.35
C PHE A 111 -25.40 -3.74 1.13
N GLU A 112 -24.13 -3.37 1.39
CA GLU A 112 -23.64 -2.00 1.19
C GLU A 112 -23.77 -1.56 -0.28
N LEU A 113 -23.47 -2.45 -1.24
CA LEU A 113 -23.62 -2.18 -2.67
C LEU A 113 -25.09 -1.99 -3.05
N SER A 114 -25.99 -2.84 -2.53
CA SER A 114 -27.44 -2.72 -2.77
C SER A 114 -28.00 -1.41 -2.19
N GLU A 115 -27.62 -1.06 -0.96
CA GLU A 115 -28.02 0.19 -0.31
C GLU A 115 -27.50 1.42 -1.06
N ALA A 116 -26.26 1.35 -1.56
CA ALA A 116 -25.69 2.40 -2.37
C ALA A 116 -26.43 2.59 -3.69
N GLN A 117 -26.77 1.49 -4.37
CA GLN A 117 -27.55 1.52 -5.60
C GLN A 117 -28.94 2.10 -5.35
N HIS A 118 -29.65 1.62 -4.32
CA HIS A 118 -30.99 2.09 -3.98
C HIS A 118 -31.01 3.59 -3.67
N LYS A 119 -30.06 4.09 -2.86
CA LYS A 119 -29.94 5.53 -2.57
C LYS A 119 -29.60 6.33 -3.81
N SER A 120 -28.76 5.82 -4.71
CA SER A 120 -28.45 6.47 -5.99
C SER A 120 -29.71 6.63 -6.87
N GLU A 121 -30.53 5.58 -6.99
CA GLU A 121 -31.80 5.61 -7.72
C GLU A 121 -32.79 6.64 -7.13
N MET A 122 -32.80 6.77 -5.80
CA MET A 122 -33.61 7.76 -5.09
C MET A 122 -32.99 9.17 -5.05
N LYS A 123 -31.82 9.39 -5.66
CA LYS A 123 -31.04 10.64 -5.60
C LYS A 123 -30.70 11.08 -4.16
N LEU A 124 -30.54 10.11 -3.26
CA LEU A 124 -30.10 10.32 -1.89
C LEU A 124 -28.60 10.08 -1.76
N GLN A 125 -27.97 10.78 -0.82
CA GLN A 125 -26.56 10.58 -0.53
C GLN A 125 -26.36 9.27 0.26
N HIS A 126 -25.54 8.37 -0.26
CA HIS A 126 -25.03 7.22 0.48
C HIS A 126 -23.65 7.56 1.07
N VAL A 127 -23.43 7.20 2.34
CA VAL A 127 -22.14 7.32 3.02
C VAL A 127 -21.70 5.89 3.32
N PRO A 128 -20.73 5.35 2.56
CA PRO A 128 -20.37 3.96 2.70
C PRO A 128 -19.54 3.75 3.96
N THR A 129 -19.67 2.57 4.57
CA THR A 129 -19.00 2.25 5.85
C THR A 129 -18.09 1.04 5.74
N PHE A 130 -17.05 0.99 6.56
CA PHE A 130 -16.15 -0.16 6.60
C PHE A 130 -16.74 -1.30 7.41
N HIS A 131 -16.47 -2.53 6.95
CA HIS A 131 -16.70 -3.71 7.76
C HIS A 131 -15.92 -3.59 9.10
N PRO A 132 -16.53 -3.91 10.26
CA PRO A 132 -15.89 -3.73 11.57
C PRO A 132 -14.51 -4.39 11.71
N GLU A 133 -14.38 -5.62 11.21
CA GLU A 133 -13.08 -6.32 11.22
C GLU A 133 -12.02 -5.63 10.37
N LEU A 134 -12.39 -4.93 9.29
CA LEU A 134 -11.42 -4.19 8.48
C LEU A 134 -10.93 -2.94 9.22
N VAL A 135 -11.81 -2.25 9.95
CA VAL A 135 -11.45 -1.15 10.85
C VAL A 135 -10.46 -1.63 11.91
N LYS A 136 -10.73 -2.80 12.50
CA LYS A 136 -9.83 -3.43 13.48
C LYS A 136 -8.46 -3.71 12.89
N VAL A 137 -8.40 -4.31 11.70
CA VAL A 137 -7.14 -4.54 10.98
C VAL A 137 -6.36 -3.24 10.77
N PHE A 138 -7.03 -2.15 10.39
CA PHE A 138 -6.35 -0.87 10.21
C PHE A 138 -5.84 -0.26 11.52
N ALA A 139 -6.59 -0.39 12.59
CA ALA A 139 -6.22 0.15 13.89
C ALA A 139 -5.05 -0.62 14.55
N GLU A 140 -4.97 -1.94 14.33
CA GLU A 140 -3.99 -2.81 14.99
C GLU A 140 -2.72 -3.05 14.16
N SER A 141 -2.76 -2.74 12.86
CA SER A 141 -1.66 -3.05 11.95
C SER A 141 -0.44 -2.16 12.13
N ARG A 142 0.72 -2.80 12.29
CA ARG A 142 2.04 -2.13 12.24
C ARG A 142 2.51 -1.81 10.83
N ALA A 143 1.84 -2.32 9.80
CA ALA A 143 2.15 -2.02 8.41
C ALA A 143 1.74 -0.59 8.03
N LEU A 144 0.74 -0.03 8.72
CA LEU A 144 0.08 1.24 8.41
C LEU A 144 0.60 2.35 9.33
N ILE A 145 1.87 2.71 9.15
CA ILE A 145 2.60 3.61 10.05
C ILE A 145 2.24 5.11 9.93
N TYR A 146 1.50 5.51 8.88
CA TYR A 146 1.11 6.87 8.59
C TYR A 146 -0.41 7.04 8.76
N PRO A 147 -0.91 7.43 9.95
CA PRO A 147 -2.34 7.58 10.21
C PRO A 147 -3.03 8.56 9.25
N GLU A 148 -2.31 9.59 8.79
CA GLU A 148 -2.80 10.59 7.85
C GLU A 148 -3.12 10.02 6.45
N LEU A 149 -2.58 8.84 6.11
CA LEU A 149 -2.83 8.15 4.85
C LEU A 149 -3.92 7.08 4.95
N LEU A 150 -4.48 6.86 6.14
CA LEU A 150 -5.59 5.93 6.31
C LEU A 150 -6.82 6.41 5.54
N PRO A 151 -7.56 5.47 4.92
CA PRO A 151 -8.75 5.84 4.19
C PRO A 151 -9.82 6.33 5.16
N GLN A 152 -10.46 7.45 4.82
CA GLN A 152 -11.56 8.03 5.61
C GLN A 152 -12.89 7.28 5.42
N GLY A 153 -12.94 6.39 4.43
CA GLY A 153 -14.07 5.54 4.10
C GLY A 153 -13.70 4.57 2.97
N PRO A 154 -14.53 3.54 2.72
CA PRO A 154 -14.27 2.56 1.68
C PRO A 154 -14.37 3.15 0.27
N PHE A 155 -13.93 2.39 -0.73
CA PHE A 155 -14.07 2.76 -2.13
C PHE A 155 -15.54 2.97 -2.49
N ARG A 156 -15.82 4.04 -3.24
CA ARG A 156 -17.14 4.30 -3.80
C ARG A 156 -17.23 3.60 -5.15
N SER A 157 -18.32 2.86 -5.38
CA SER A 157 -18.60 2.29 -6.71
C SER A 157 -18.79 3.42 -7.72
N GLU A 158 -18.40 3.22 -8.97
CA GLU A 158 -18.44 4.23 -10.05
C GLU A 158 -19.87 4.77 -10.28
N LEU A 159 -20.89 3.97 -9.96
CA LEU A 159 -22.31 4.34 -10.00
C LEU A 159 -22.69 5.46 -9.02
N GLN A 160 -21.81 5.78 -8.06
CA GLN A 160 -21.98 6.86 -7.07
C GLN A 160 -21.23 8.14 -7.44
N ILE A 161 -20.50 8.16 -8.57
CA ILE A 161 -19.85 9.38 -9.05
C ILE A 161 -20.93 10.25 -9.69
N THR A 162 -21.60 11.07 -8.85
CA THR A 162 -22.36 12.21 -9.38
C THR A 162 -21.43 13.01 -10.29
N PRO A 163 -21.87 13.40 -11.50
CA PRO A 163 -21.05 14.24 -12.37
C PRO A 163 -20.67 15.48 -11.57
N LYS A 164 -19.36 15.69 -11.41
CA LYS A 164 -18.82 16.91 -10.81
C LYS A 164 -19.47 18.07 -11.55
N GLY A 165 -20.08 18.99 -10.80
CA GLY A 165 -20.53 20.27 -11.35
C GLY A 165 -19.38 20.99 -12.07
N PRO A 166 -19.68 22.00 -12.90
CA PRO A 166 -18.81 22.54 -13.96
C PRO A 166 -17.57 23.32 -13.49
N TYR A 167 -17.07 23.05 -12.29
CA TYR A 167 -15.89 23.69 -11.70
C TYR A 167 -14.85 22.65 -11.27
N LEU A 168 -14.43 21.81 -12.22
CA LEU A 168 -13.09 21.23 -12.28
C LEU A 168 -12.67 21.09 -13.75
#